data_AF-G3PAX9-F1
#
_entry.id   AF-G3PAX9-F1
#
_cell.length_a   1.000
_cell.length_b   1.000
_cell.length_c   1.000
_cell.angle_alpha   90.00
_cell.angle_beta   90.00
_cell.angle_gamma   90.00
#
_symmetry.space_group_name_H-M   'P 1'
#
loop_
_entity.id
_entity.type
_entity.pdbx_description
1 polymer ?
#
loop_
_entity_poly.entity_id
_entity_poly.type
_entity_poly.pdbx_seq_one_letter_code
_entity_poly.pdbx_strand_id
1 'polypeptide(L)'
;MPGFDYKFLEKPKRRFQCPLCSKAMREPVQVSTCGHRFCDTCLQEFLSEGVFNLLEWPFSYKVTFSILDQSDPSLSKPQHITETFNPDPNWKNFQKPSSSRNSLDESTLGFGYPKFISHDEIKKRNYIRDNCVFIKASIEIPQKIMT
;
A
#
# COMPACT_ATOMS: atom_id res chain seq x y z
N MET A 1 3.78 -21.42 2.90
CA MET A 1 4.92 -22.34 3.09
C MET A 1 6.12 -21.84 2.28
N PRO A 2 7.28 -21.63 2.91
CA PRO A 2 8.51 -21.20 2.24
C PRO A 2 9.04 -22.18 1.19
N GLY A 3 9.12 -21.74 -0.07
CA GLY A 3 9.81 -22.46 -1.16
C GLY A 3 9.29 -23.87 -1.46
N PHE A 4 9.95 -24.55 -2.39
CA PHE A 4 9.72 -25.96 -2.67
C PHE A 4 10.72 -26.84 -1.92
N ASP A 5 10.20 -27.79 -1.16
CA ASP A 5 10.99 -28.80 -0.45
C ASP A 5 10.93 -30.14 -1.18
N TYR A 6 11.42 -30.13 -2.42
CA TYR A 6 11.51 -31.30 -3.28
C TYR A 6 12.94 -31.55 -3.70
N LYS A 7 13.28 -32.83 -3.90
CA LYS A 7 14.52 -33.21 -4.55
C LYS A 7 14.37 -33.04 -6.06
N PHE A 8 14.89 -31.94 -6.59
CA PHE A 8 14.92 -31.70 -8.03
C PHE A 8 15.91 -32.65 -8.71
N LEU A 9 15.58 -33.10 -9.93
CA LEU A 9 16.49 -33.89 -10.78
C LEU A 9 17.79 -33.12 -11.05
N GLU A 10 17.65 -31.82 -11.32
CA GLU A 10 18.76 -30.89 -11.47
C GLU A 10 18.72 -29.82 -10.39
N LYS A 11 19.88 -29.42 -9.86
CA LYS A 11 19.95 -28.36 -8.86
C LYS A 11 19.45 -27.04 -9.48
N PRO A 12 18.44 -26.38 -8.89
CA PRO A 12 17.96 -25.11 -9.38
C PRO A 12 19.09 -24.07 -9.42
N LYS A 13 19.17 -23.29 -10.50
CA LYS A 13 20.12 -22.16 -10.60
C LYS A 13 19.81 -21.12 -9.52
N ARG A 14 20.82 -20.39 -9.05
CA ARG A 14 20.68 -19.35 -8.00
C ARG A 14 19.56 -18.35 -8.26
N ARG A 15 19.37 -17.92 -9.52
CA ARG A 15 18.30 -16.99 -9.93
C ARG A 15 16.86 -17.51 -9.72
N PHE A 16 16.70 -18.80 -9.49
CA PHE A 16 15.42 -19.46 -9.21
C PHE A 16 15.26 -19.82 -7.73
N GLN A 17 16.23 -19.44 -6.89
CA GLN A 17 16.22 -19.68 -5.46
C GLN A 17 15.83 -18.39 -4.73
N CYS A 18 15.03 -18.54 -3.68
CA CYS A 18 14.66 -17.44 -2.80
C CYS A 18 15.88 -17.04 -1.95
N PRO A 19 16.27 -15.76 -1.88
CA PRO A 19 17.36 -15.30 -1.02
C PRO A 19 17.11 -15.51 0.49
N LEU A 20 15.85 -15.56 0.92
CA LEU A 20 15.48 -15.67 2.35
C LEU A 20 15.51 -17.12 2.86
N CYS A 21 14.93 -18.06 2.10
CA CYS A 21 14.87 -19.47 2.52
C CYS A 21 15.85 -20.38 1.78
N SER A 22 16.60 -19.86 0.80
CA SER A 22 17.57 -20.60 -0.03
C SER A 22 17.01 -21.79 -0.84
N LYS A 23 15.69 -22.00 -0.84
CA LYS A 23 14.99 -23.04 -1.62
C LYS A 23 14.53 -22.50 -2.98
N ALA A 24 14.18 -23.39 -3.90
CA ALA A 24 13.50 -22.99 -5.14
C ALA A 24 12.23 -22.20 -4.81
N MET A 25 12.03 -21.05 -5.47
CA MET A 25 10.94 -20.14 -5.13
C MET A 25 9.57 -20.79 -5.35
N ARG A 26 8.67 -20.65 -4.37
CA ARG A 26 7.25 -20.97 -4.47
C ARG A 26 6.48 -19.65 -4.53
N GLU A 27 5.56 -19.52 -5.48
CA GLU A 27 4.85 -18.26 -5.75
C GLU A 27 5.80 -17.05 -5.78
N PRO A 28 6.71 -16.97 -6.78
CA PRO A 28 7.75 -15.95 -6.79
C PRO A 28 7.17 -14.54 -6.94
N VAL A 29 7.51 -13.65 -6.01
CA VAL A 29 7.17 -12.21 -6.04
C VAL A 29 8.43 -11.41 -6.39
N GLN A 30 8.31 -10.44 -7.31
CA GLN A 30 9.40 -9.56 -7.71
C GLN A 30 9.23 -8.16 -7.10
N VAL A 31 10.26 -7.66 -6.43
CA VAL A 31 10.27 -6.28 -5.92
C VAL A 31 10.50 -5.31 -7.09
N SER A 32 9.55 -4.42 -7.36
CA SER A 32 9.58 -3.55 -8.54
C SER A 32 10.75 -2.57 -8.56
N THR A 33 11.23 -2.16 -7.38
CA THR A 33 12.30 -1.16 -7.25
C THR A 33 13.71 -1.72 -7.50
N CYS A 34 13.94 -3.01 -7.27
CA CYS A 34 15.28 -3.62 -7.37
C CYS A 34 15.34 -4.94 -8.15
N GLY A 35 14.21 -5.48 -8.59
CA GLY A 35 14.13 -6.69 -9.43
C GLY A 35 14.39 -8.01 -8.72
N HIS A 36 14.74 -7.99 -7.42
CA HIS A 36 14.95 -9.21 -6.63
C HIS A 36 13.65 -10.02 -6.48
N ARG A 37 13.77 -11.34 -6.45
CA ARG A 37 12.64 -12.27 -6.33
C ARG A 37 12.73 -13.10 -5.06
N PHE A 38 11.57 -13.34 -4.46
CA PHE A 38 11.41 -14.07 -3.20
C PHE A 38 10.20 -15.01 -3.31
N CYS A 39 10.09 -16.00 -2.44
CA CYS A 39 8.80 -16.65 -2.22
C CYS A 39 7.83 -15.62 -1.62
N ASP A 40 6.56 -15.64 -2.02
CA ASP A 40 5.52 -14.77 -1.45
C ASP A 40 5.53 -14.81 0.08
N THR A 41 5.45 -16.00 0.68
CA THR A 41 5.41 -16.12 2.14
C THR A 41 6.69 -15.62 2.82
N CYS A 42 7.86 -15.84 2.21
CA CYS A 42 9.12 -15.36 2.79
C CYS A 42 9.21 -13.84 2.74
N LEU A 43 8.77 -13.21 1.63
CA LEU A 43 8.76 -11.75 1.53
C LEU A 43 7.77 -11.16 2.54
N GLN A 44 6.57 -11.74 2.66
CA GLN A 44 5.58 -11.30 3.64
C GLN A 44 6.09 -11.43 5.07
N GLU A 45 6.68 -12.57 5.44
CA GLU A 45 7.29 -12.79 6.76
C GLU A 45 8.42 -11.78 7.02
N PHE A 46 9.39 -11.65 6.09
CA PHE A 46 10.50 -10.71 6.22
C PHE A 46 10.04 -9.25 6.38
N LEU A 47 9.04 -8.84 5.59
CA LEU A 47 8.44 -7.51 5.73
C LEU A 47 7.78 -7.35 7.10
N SER A 48 7.08 -8.38 7.58
CA SER A 48 6.40 -8.38 8.88
C SER A 48 7.35 -8.45 10.09
N GLU A 49 8.52 -9.07 9.97
CA GLU A 49 9.46 -9.34 11.08
C GLU A 49 10.38 -8.15 11.43
N GLY A 50 10.51 -7.14 10.57
CA GLY A 50 11.43 -6.04 10.90
C GLY A 50 11.56 -4.88 9.95
N VAL A 51 11.22 -5.04 8.67
CA VAL A 51 11.34 -3.91 7.73
C VAL A 51 10.38 -2.78 8.11
N PHE A 52 9.17 -3.13 8.56
CA PHE A 52 8.22 -2.14 9.12
C PHE A 52 8.62 -1.61 10.51
N ASN A 53 9.51 -2.30 11.23
CA ASN A 53 10.07 -1.79 12.50
C ASN A 53 11.07 -0.65 12.27
N LEU A 54 11.66 -0.55 11.08
CA LEU A 54 12.55 0.54 10.69
C LEU A 54 11.80 1.79 10.21
N LEU A 55 10.48 1.69 10.00
CA LEU A 55 9.69 2.86 9.65
C LEU A 55 9.51 3.77 10.87
N GLU A 56 9.45 5.07 10.60
CA GLU A 56 9.16 6.07 11.61
C GLU A 56 7.70 5.93 12.08
N TRP A 57 7.52 5.94 13.40
CA TRP A 57 6.20 5.90 14.06
C TRP A 57 6.14 6.97 15.15
N PRO A 58 4.96 7.57 15.41
CA PRO A 58 3.69 7.38 14.68
C PRO A 58 3.78 7.87 13.23
N PHE A 59 2.94 7.31 12.35
CA PHE A 59 2.86 7.71 10.96
C PHE A 59 2.47 9.19 10.88
N SER A 60 3.27 10.01 10.20
CA SER A 60 3.17 11.47 10.24
C SER A 60 3.12 12.13 8.85
N TYR A 61 3.16 11.34 7.78
CA TYR A 61 3.14 11.87 6.42
C TYR A 61 1.73 12.29 6.00
N LYS A 62 1.61 13.44 5.35
CA LYS A 62 0.32 13.98 4.92
C LYS A 62 -0.34 13.04 3.92
N VAL A 63 -1.61 12.74 4.17
CA VAL A 63 -2.41 11.82 3.34
C VAL A 63 -3.48 12.60 2.63
N THR A 64 -3.59 12.36 1.33
CA THR A 64 -4.60 12.94 0.46
C THR A 64 -5.38 11.83 -0.22
N PHE A 65 -6.70 11.89 -0.09
CA PHE A 65 -7.63 11.05 -0.84
C PHE A 65 -8.30 11.88 -1.92
N SER A 66 -8.47 11.33 -3.12
CA SER A 66 -9.14 12.00 -4.23
C SER A 66 -10.09 11.06 -4.97
N ILE A 67 -11.27 11.55 -5.34
CA ILE A 67 -12.12 10.97 -6.38
C ILE A 67 -11.80 11.68 -7.70
N LEU A 68 -11.41 10.91 -8.71
CA LEU A 68 -10.91 11.47 -9.96
C LEU A 68 -12.07 11.78 -10.93
N ASP A 69 -12.19 13.05 -11.31
CA ASP A 69 -12.86 13.46 -12.54
C ASP A 69 -12.14 12.84 -13.76
N GLN A 70 -12.87 12.03 -14.54
CA GLN A 70 -12.36 11.26 -15.68
C GLN A 70 -12.53 12.00 -17.03
N SER A 71 -12.70 13.33 -16.99
CA SER A 71 -12.72 14.18 -18.18
C SER A 71 -11.40 14.10 -18.94
N ASP A 72 -11.46 14.20 -20.28
CA ASP A 72 -10.26 14.25 -21.11
C ASP A 72 -9.43 15.51 -20.78
N PRO A 73 -8.19 15.37 -20.26
CA PRO A 73 -7.36 16.51 -19.89
C PRO A 73 -7.00 17.43 -21.05
N SER A 74 -7.08 16.95 -22.29
CA SER A 74 -6.84 17.76 -23.49
C SER A 74 -8.02 18.68 -23.83
N LEU A 75 -9.24 18.33 -23.40
CA LEU A 75 -10.46 19.09 -23.66
C LEU A 75 -10.83 20.03 -22.50
N SER A 76 -10.58 19.58 -21.27
CA SER A 76 -10.86 20.38 -20.08
C SER A 76 -10.00 19.94 -18.90
N LYS A 77 -9.65 20.86 -18.01
CA LYS A 77 -8.94 20.51 -16.78
C LYS A 77 -9.85 19.65 -15.89
N PRO A 78 -9.46 18.40 -15.55
CA PRO A 78 -10.22 17.57 -14.63
C PRO A 78 -10.32 18.24 -13.25
N GLN A 79 -11.49 18.15 -12.62
CA GLN A 79 -11.73 18.72 -11.29
C GLN A 79 -11.95 17.61 -10.26
N HIS A 80 -10.86 16.98 -9.82
CA HIS A 80 -10.91 15.92 -8.81
C HIS A 80 -11.42 16.47 -7.45
N ILE A 81 -12.28 15.71 -6.77
CA ILE A 81 -12.68 16.02 -5.39
C ILE A 81 -11.62 15.44 -4.47
N THR A 82 -11.08 16.26 -3.56
CA THR A 82 -9.90 15.89 -2.78
C THR A 82 -10.07 16.32 -1.34
N GLU A 83 -9.75 15.43 -0.40
CA GLU A 83 -9.66 15.72 1.02
C GLU A 83 -8.27 15.32 1.53
N THR A 84 -7.74 16.08 2.48
CA THR A 84 -6.37 15.91 2.98
C THR A 84 -6.30 16.07 4.48
N PHE A 85 -5.60 15.16 5.16
CA PHE A 85 -5.33 15.25 6.58
C PHE A 85 -3.84 15.08 6.87
N ASN A 86 -3.42 15.70 7.97
CA ASN A 86 -2.15 15.42 8.60
C ASN A 86 -2.42 14.46 9.76
N PRO A 87 -1.80 13.26 9.78
CA PRO A 87 -1.96 12.33 10.89
C PRO A 87 -1.63 12.97 12.25
N ASP A 88 -2.53 12.87 13.22
CA ASP A 88 -2.26 13.30 14.60
C ASP A 88 -1.45 12.20 15.32
N PRO A 89 -0.22 12.49 15.80
CA PRO A 89 0.63 11.51 16.46
C PRO A 89 0.05 10.95 17.76
N ASN A 90 -1.02 11.53 18.31
CA ASN A 90 -1.70 11.01 19.51
C ASN A 90 -2.85 10.05 19.19
N TRP A 91 -3.26 9.94 17.92
CA TRP A 91 -4.36 9.06 17.54
C TRP A 91 -3.87 7.62 17.36
N LYS A 92 -4.69 6.67 17.82
CA LYS A 92 -4.37 5.24 17.80
C LYS A 92 -4.19 4.70 16.38
N ASN A 93 -4.94 5.23 15.41
CA ASN A 93 -4.91 4.79 14.00
C ASN A 93 -3.55 5.02 13.33
N PHE A 94 -2.72 5.91 13.88
CA PHE A 94 -1.40 6.26 13.33
C PHE A 94 -0.24 5.73 14.17
N GLN A 95 -0.52 5.01 15.25
CA GLN A 95 0.52 4.32 16.02
C GLN A 95 1.05 3.12 15.24
N LYS A 96 2.22 2.65 15.67
CA LYS A 96 2.83 1.44 15.13
C LYS A 96 1.85 0.26 15.19
N PRO A 97 1.57 -0.41 14.05
CA PRO A 97 0.78 -1.63 14.03
C PRO A 97 1.36 -2.69 14.98
N SER A 98 0.59 -3.10 15.98
CA SER A 98 0.90 -4.27 16.80
C SER A 98 0.23 -5.51 16.23
N SER A 99 0.82 -6.68 16.51
CA SER A 99 0.33 -7.99 16.06
C SER A 99 -0.91 -8.48 16.82
N SER A 100 -1.29 -7.85 17.93
CA SER A 100 -2.49 -8.18 18.72
C SER A 100 -3.66 -7.26 18.38
N ARG A 101 -4.21 -7.38 17.17
CA ARG A 101 -5.41 -6.63 16.78
C ARG A 101 -6.66 -7.50 17.01
N ASN A 102 -7.36 -7.25 18.10
CA ASN A 102 -8.73 -7.76 18.26
C ASN A 102 -9.67 -6.89 17.42
N SER A 103 -10.74 -7.48 16.85
CA SER A 103 -11.71 -6.79 15.98
C SER A 103 -12.52 -5.67 16.67
N LEU A 104 -12.32 -5.45 17.97
CA LEU A 104 -12.92 -4.37 18.75
C LEU A 104 -11.99 -3.17 18.99
N ASP A 105 -10.71 -3.26 18.59
CA ASP A 105 -9.78 -2.14 18.78
C ASP A 105 -10.08 -1.01 17.79
N GLU A 106 -10.44 0.18 18.29
CA GLU A 106 -10.70 1.37 17.46
C GLU A 106 -9.53 1.77 16.57
N SER A 107 -8.29 1.35 16.91
CA SER A 107 -7.12 1.52 16.04
C SER A 107 -7.23 0.76 14.71
N THR A 108 -8.11 -0.24 14.65
CA THR A 108 -8.41 -1.03 13.44
C THR A 108 -9.44 -0.37 12.53
N LEU A 109 -10.17 0.63 13.01
CA LEU A 109 -11.12 1.38 12.19
C LEU A 109 -10.36 2.26 11.19
N GLY A 110 -10.84 2.30 9.95
CA GLY A 110 -10.27 3.15 8.92
C GLY A 110 -10.41 4.63 9.27
N PHE A 111 -9.36 5.41 9.03
CA PHE A 111 -9.39 6.87 9.17
C PHE A 111 -9.67 7.54 7.82
N GLY A 112 -10.61 8.48 7.78
CA GLY A 112 -10.99 9.19 6.56
C GLY A 112 -12.21 10.08 6.75
N TYR A 113 -12.88 10.41 5.65
CA TYR A 113 -14.01 11.34 5.64
C TYR A 113 -15.31 10.59 5.32
N PRO A 114 -16.17 10.32 6.33
CA PRO A 114 -17.42 9.58 6.10
C PRO A 114 -18.40 10.33 5.19
N LYS A 115 -18.22 11.65 5.03
CA LYS A 115 -18.99 12.52 4.13
C LYS A 115 -18.09 13.16 3.06
N PHE A 116 -17.37 12.32 2.32
CA PHE A 116 -16.38 12.76 1.33
C PHE A 116 -17.00 13.51 0.12
N ILE A 117 -18.10 12.99 -0.42
CA ILE A 117 -18.87 13.62 -1.52
C ILE A 117 -20.33 13.20 -1.40
N SER A 118 -21.26 14.07 -1.80
CA SER A 118 -22.68 13.69 -1.88
C SER A 118 -22.97 12.87 -3.14
N HIS A 119 -24.02 12.05 -3.09
CA HIS A 119 -24.48 11.28 -4.25
C HIS A 119 -25.02 12.13 -5.40
N ASP A 120 -25.38 13.39 -5.14
CA ASP A 120 -25.81 14.32 -6.18
C ASP A 120 -24.60 14.97 -6.83
N GLU A 121 -23.60 15.41 -6.05
CA GLU A 121 -22.36 16.00 -6.58
C GLU A 121 -21.58 15.01 -7.45
N ILE A 122 -21.48 13.73 -7.05
CA ILE A 122 -20.73 12.72 -7.81
C ILE A 122 -21.29 12.50 -9.22
N LYS A 123 -22.56 12.86 -9.46
CA LYS A 123 -23.22 12.74 -10.77
C LYS A 123 -23.07 13.98 -11.65
N LYS A 124 -22.56 15.11 -11.13
CA LYS A 124 -22.51 16.39 -11.87
C LYS A 124 -21.39 16.47 -12.90
N ARG A 125 -20.38 15.59 -12.83
CA ARG A 125 -19.23 15.53 -13.74
C ARG A 125 -18.89 14.09 -14.10
N ASN A 126 -17.79 13.90 -14.81
CA ASN A 126 -17.28 12.59 -15.21
C ASN A 126 -16.58 11.83 -14.07
N TYR A 127 -17.08 11.92 -12.83
CA TYR A 127 -16.54 11.13 -11.71
C TYR A 127 -16.91 9.64 -11.84
N ILE A 128 -18.09 9.35 -12.41
CA ILE A 128 -18.55 8.01 -12.77
C ILE A 128 -18.57 7.92 -14.28
N ARG A 129 -17.85 6.95 -14.84
CA ARG A 129 -17.83 6.65 -16.27
C ARG A 129 -17.76 5.14 -16.45
N ASP A 130 -18.56 4.60 -17.35
CA ASP A 130 -18.63 3.15 -17.62
C ASP A 130 -18.85 2.31 -16.33
N ASN A 131 -19.68 2.83 -15.42
CA ASN A 131 -19.94 2.26 -14.09
C ASN A 131 -18.67 2.09 -13.21
N CYS A 132 -17.64 2.89 -13.46
CA CYS A 132 -16.38 2.90 -12.72
C CYS A 132 -16.11 4.27 -12.08
N VAL A 133 -15.52 4.22 -10.89
CA VAL A 133 -14.97 5.38 -10.16
C VAL A 133 -13.49 5.10 -9.90
N PHE A 134 -12.64 6.11 -10.09
CA PHE A 134 -11.23 6.03 -9.71
C PHE A 134 -10.99 6.82 -8.43
N ILE A 135 -10.42 6.14 -7.43
CA ILE A 135 -10.00 6.73 -6.16
C ILE A 135 -8.47 6.71 -6.10
N LYS A 136 -7.87 7.84 -5.75
CA LYS A 136 -6.43 7.98 -5.55
C LYS A 136 -6.15 8.26 -4.08
N ALA A 137 -5.25 7.50 -3.48
CA ALA A 137 -4.62 7.82 -2.20
C ALA A 137 -3.16 8.22 -2.48
N SER A 138 -2.72 9.35 -1.96
CA SER A 138 -1.34 9.81 -2.07
C SER A 138 -0.79 10.21 -0.72
N ILE A 139 0.48 9.88 -0.49
CA ILE A 139 1.24 10.24 0.70
C ILE A 139 2.34 11.22 0.28
N GLU A 140 2.40 12.38 0.93
CA GLU A 140 3.51 13.33 0.76
C GLU A 140 4.69 12.87 1.61
N ILE A 141 5.67 12.21 0.98
CA ILE A 141 6.91 11.81 1.63
C ILE A 141 7.89 12.99 1.54
N PRO A 142 8.36 13.56 2.67
CA PRO A 142 9.39 14.58 2.63
C PRO A 142 10.64 14.03 1.92
N GLN A 143 11.20 14.79 0.99
CA GLN A 143 12.53 14.49 0.48
C GLN A 143 13.51 14.70 1.64
N LYS A 144 13.94 13.62 2.30
CA LYS A 144 15.06 13.70 3.23
C LYS A 144 16.27 14.16 2.43
N ILE A 145 16.70 15.40 2.65
CA ILE A 145 18.04 15.83 2.24
C ILE A 145 18.97 14.96 3.07
N MET A 146 19.64 14.00 2.43
CA MET A 146 20.75 13.30 3.06
C MET A 146 21.89 14.32 3.18
N THR A 147 21.93 15.04 4.30
CA THR A 147 23.10 15.82 4.74
C THR A 147 24.11 14.90 5.41
#